data_AF-G8SG86-F1
#
_entry.id   AF-G8SG86-F1
#
_cell.length_a   1.000
_cell.length_b   1.000
_cell.length_c   1.000
_cell.angle_alpha   90.00
_cell.angle_beta   90.00
_cell.angle_gamma   90.00
#
_symmetry.space_group_name_H-M   'P 1'
#
loop_
_entity.id
_entity.type
_entity.pdbx_description
1 polymer ?
#
loop_
_entity_poly.entity_id
_entity_poly.type
_entity_poly.pdbx_seq_one_letter_code
_entity_poly.pdbx_strand_id
1 'polypeptide(L)'
;MTPRTDLVIPADLVAGLDIPSLAVTDATPDPVWAPVPIGQNTFRRDPSQRLPLDPRTAATTMRHRRLAPWGPPALFGTLIIYWISLHRHDLPLAVSLAGLAVYLGTIVGWQRVTAGLPAQRPRRLPSGDLRIPKVPAEVAAQWTVRNPGVTVTDEPMPRPHSRRFYAGWAIGLLSATVLLVVVLAEDGREDDIRLWMLVPMLFVSGIVMAFRMRPPARGKPEYTLLG
;
A
#
# COMPACT_ATOMS: atom_id res chain seq x y z
N MET A 1 20.88 16.17 -3.86
CA MET A 1 19.64 15.68 -3.23
C MET A 1 19.52 16.35 -1.88
N THR A 2 18.41 17.04 -1.61
CA THR A 2 18.14 17.68 -0.32
C THR A 2 18.02 16.59 0.76
N PRO A 3 18.65 16.74 1.94
CA PRO A 3 18.48 15.78 3.03
C PRO A 3 17.00 15.64 3.39
N ARG A 4 16.56 14.40 3.64
CA ARG A 4 15.17 14.06 3.97
C ARG A 4 15.12 13.36 5.31
N THR A 5 14.14 13.71 6.13
CA THR A 5 13.93 13.16 7.46
C THR A 5 12.44 12.91 7.72
N ASP A 6 12.13 12.17 8.78
CA ASP A 6 10.76 11.90 9.17
C ASP A 6 10.33 12.87 10.28
N LEU A 7 9.12 13.42 10.14
CA LEU A 7 8.49 14.26 11.15
C LEU A 7 7.52 13.45 12.00
N VAL A 8 7.56 13.64 13.32
CA VAL A 8 6.60 13.10 14.28
C VAL A 8 5.84 14.26 14.91
N ILE A 9 4.52 14.20 14.80
CA ILE A 9 3.59 15.20 15.30
C ILE A 9 2.76 14.53 16.40
N PRO A 10 2.85 15.00 17.65
CA PRO A 10 2.04 14.52 18.76
C PRO A 10 0.53 14.54 18.45
N ALA A 11 -0.20 13.52 18.91
CA ALA A 11 -1.62 13.34 18.60
C ALA A 11 -2.51 14.55 18.95
N ASP A 12 -2.17 15.25 20.03
CA ASP A 12 -2.81 16.45 20.57
C ASP A 12 -2.55 17.70 19.70
N LEU A 13 -1.42 17.75 19.00
CA LEU A 13 -1.04 18.87 18.13
C LEU A 13 -1.59 18.77 16.70
N VAL A 14 -2.09 17.60 16.27
CA VAL A 14 -2.55 17.38 14.89
C VAL A 14 -3.66 18.35 14.45
N ALA A 15 -4.56 18.71 15.37
CA ALA A 15 -5.71 19.57 15.06
C ALA A 15 -5.35 21.08 14.99
N GLY A 16 -4.28 21.50 15.67
CA GLY A 16 -3.87 22.90 15.81
C GLY A 16 -2.57 23.24 15.09
N LEU A 17 -2.15 22.39 14.14
CA LEU A 17 -0.85 22.49 13.50
C LEU A 17 -0.73 23.73 12.58
N ASP A 18 0.25 24.59 12.84
CA ASP A 18 0.64 25.69 11.95
C ASP A 18 1.57 25.17 10.85
N ILE A 19 0.98 24.85 9.69
CA ILE A 19 1.69 24.24 8.59
C ILE A 19 2.30 25.34 7.69
N PRO A 20 3.63 25.35 7.47
CA PRO A 20 4.26 26.31 6.57
C PRO A 20 3.81 26.14 5.13
N SER A 21 3.86 27.25 4.38
CA SER A 21 3.49 27.35 2.97
C SER A 21 4.55 26.77 2.03
N LEU A 22 5.28 25.74 2.45
CA LEU A 22 6.21 25.00 1.61
C LEU A 22 5.67 23.60 1.34
N ALA A 23 5.80 23.15 0.10
CA ALA A 23 5.41 21.79 -0.26
C ALA A 23 6.25 20.75 0.52
N VAL A 24 5.57 19.80 1.16
CA VAL A 24 6.19 18.71 1.95
C VAL A 24 6.96 17.72 1.07
N THR A 25 6.76 17.76 -0.25
CA THR A 25 7.35 16.84 -1.22
C THR A 25 8.72 17.29 -1.73
N ASP A 26 8.84 18.56 -2.09
CA ASP A 26 9.99 19.14 -2.77
C ASP A 26 10.42 20.52 -2.25
N ALA A 27 9.76 21.06 -1.22
CA ALA A 27 9.96 22.40 -0.67
C ALA A 27 9.61 23.57 -1.62
N THR A 28 8.81 23.32 -2.67
CA THR A 28 8.33 24.38 -3.57
C THR A 28 7.48 25.43 -2.79
N PRO A 29 7.67 26.75 -3.06
CA PRO A 29 6.98 27.83 -2.35
C PRO A 29 5.53 28.07 -2.78
N ASP A 30 5.07 27.44 -3.86
CA ASP A 30 3.68 27.48 -4.35
C ASP A 30 3.00 26.11 -4.16
N PRO A 31 2.65 25.72 -2.92
CA PRO A 31 2.06 24.42 -2.65
C PRO A 31 0.55 24.39 -2.95
N VAL A 32 0.11 23.26 -3.47
CA VAL A 32 -1.31 22.93 -3.59
C VAL A 32 -1.74 22.09 -2.39
N TRP A 33 -2.77 22.57 -1.68
CA TRP A 33 -3.32 21.89 -0.51
C TRP A 33 -4.19 20.71 -0.91
N ALA A 34 -3.66 19.50 -0.78
CA ALA A 34 -4.36 18.27 -1.12
C ALA A 34 -4.63 17.39 0.12
N PRO A 35 -5.77 16.67 0.15
CA PRO A 35 -6.05 15.69 1.20
C PRO A 35 -5.25 14.41 0.95
N VAL A 36 -4.36 14.07 1.88
CA VAL A 36 -3.57 12.85 1.86
C VAL A 36 -4.19 11.83 2.82
N PRO A 37 -4.52 10.60 2.36
CA PRO A 37 -5.15 9.60 3.23
C PRO A 37 -4.22 9.24 4.40
N ILE A 38 -4.78 9.24 5.61
CA ILE A 38 -4.11 8.82 6.85
C ILE A 38 -4.42 7.34 7.04
N GLY A 39 -3.41 6.50 6.88
CA GLY A 39 -3.53 5.09 7.17
C GLY A 39 -2.83 4.18 6.18
N GLN A 40 -2.85 2.89 6.50
CA GLN A 40 -2.13 1.87 5.75
C GLN A 40 -2.99 1.22 4.67
N ASN A 41 -4.31 1.40 4.74
CA ASN A 41 -5.21 0.87 3.74
C ASN A 41 -5.33 1.82 2.56
N THR A 42 -4.73 1.43 1.44
CA THR A 42 -4.72 2.17 0.16
C THR A 42 -6.13 2.46 -0.39
N PHE A 43 -7.14 1.70 0.03
CA PHE A 43 -8.53 1.84 -0.41
C PHE A 43 -9.38 2.75 0.48
N ARG A 44 -8.89 3.13 1.65
CA ARG A 44 -9.66 3.93 2.62
C ARG A 44 -9.52 5.42 2.29
N ARG A 45 -10.66 6.11 2.16
CA ARG A 45 -10.72 7.56 1.85
C ARG A 45 -10.48 8.44 3.08
N ASP A 46 -10.97 8.00 4.23
CA ASP A 46 -10.95 8.76 5.47
C ASP A 46 -10.53 7.89 6.66
N PRO A 47 -9.74 8.42 7.60
CA PRO A 47 -9.38 9.84 7.76
C PRO A 47 -8.30 10.33 6.76
N SER A 48 -8.32 11.61 6.41
CA SER A 48 -7.31 12.26 5.54
C SER A 48 -6.77 13.56 6.17
N GLN A 49 -5.48 13.84 6.00
CA GLN A 49 -4.82 15.07 6.46
C GLN A 49 -4.57 15.97 5.26
N ARG A 50 -4.95 17.25 5.34
CA ARG A 50 -4.56 18.22 4.31
C ARG A 50 -3.09 18.58 4.50
N LEU A 51 -2.31 18.42 3.44
CA LEU A 51 -0.90 18.80 3.40
C LEU A 51 -0.61 19.67 2.18
N PRO A 52 0.34 20.61 2.29
CA PRO A 52 0.86 21.34 1.14
C PRO A 52 1.75 20.40 0.32
N LEU A 53 1.37 20.13 -0.92
CA LEU A 53 2.11 19.28 -1.86
C LEU A 53 2.48 20.08 -3.10
N ASP A 54 3.47 19.62 -3.85
CA ASP A 54 3.71 20.15 -5.19
C ASP A 54 2.52 19.86 -6.13
N PRO A 55 2.29 20.69 -7.17
CA PRO A 55 1.13 20.54 -8.06
C PRO A 55 1.02 19.16 -8.72
N ARG A 56 2.15 18.51 -9.05
CA ARG A 56 2.14 17.20 -9.71
C ARG A 56 1.66 16.11 -8.74
N THR A 57 2.21 16.09 -7.52
CA THR A 57 1.83 15.12 -6.48
C THR A 57 0.42 15.38 -5.95
N ALA A 58 -0.02 16.63 -5.90
CA ALA A 58 -1.41 16.97 -5.59
C ALA A 58 -2.37 16.35 -6.62
N ALA A 59 -2.07 16.49 -7.92
CA ALA A 59 -2.89 15.92 -8.99
C ALA A 59 -2.95 14.38 -8.93
N THR A 60 -1.83 13.70 -8.66
CA THR A 60 -1.82 12.23 -8.52
C THR A 60 -2.62 11.78 -7.30
N THR A 61 -2.50 12.49 -6.18
CA THR A 61 -3.26 12.19 -4.94
C THR A 61 -4.76 12.37 -5.16
N MET A 62 -5.18 13.43 -5.85
CA MET A 62 -6.59 13.65 -6.21
C MET A 62 -7.11 12.56 -7.15
N ARG A 63 -6.32 12.17 -8.17
CA ARG A 63 -6.66 11.06 -9.07
C ARG A 63 -6.84 9.76 -8.30
N HIS A 64 -5.91 9.44 -7.38
CA HIS A 64 -6.03 8.26 -6.52
C HIS A 64 -7.33 8.29 -5.72
N ARG A 65 -7.65 9.39 -5.05
CA ARG A 65 -8.88 9.52 -4.23
C ARG A 65 -10.16 9.33 -5.07
N ARG A 66 -10.16 9.80 -6.31
CA ARG A 66 -11.27 9.62 -7.27
C ARG A 66 -11.44 8.15 -7.66
N LEU A 67 -10.33 7.45 -7.92
CA LEU A 67 -10.34 6.05 -8.39
C LEU A 67 -10.41 5.01 -7.25
N ALA A 68 -10.06 5.39 -6.02
CA ALA A 68 -9.95 4.45 -4.90
C ALA A 68 -11.19 3.60 -4.59
N PRO A 69 -12.44 4.12 -4.62
CA PRO A 69 -13.62 3.27 -4.40
C PRO A 69 -13.88 2.30 -5.53
N TRP A 70 -13.39 2.62 -6.73
CA TRP A 70 -13.60 1.79 -7.90
C TRP A 70 -12.56 0.67 -7.97
N GLY A 71 -11.44 0.79 -7.26
CA GLY A 71 -10.40 -0.23 -7.18
C GLY A 71 -10.93 -1.60 -6.76
N PRO A 72 -11.52 -1.76 -5.55
CA PRO A 72 -12.05 -3.04 -5.10
C PRO A 72 -13.15 -3.62 -6.01
N PRO A 73 -14.24 -2.90 -6.36
CA PRO A 73 -15.29 -3.46 -7.22
C PRO A 73 -14.79 -3.75 -8.64
N ALA A 74 -13.83 -2.99 -9.19
CA ALA A 74 -13.22 -3.34 -10.47
C ALA A 74 -12.38 -4.63 -10.36
N LEU A 75 -11.56 -4.76 -9.30
CA LEU A 75 -10.79 -5.99 -9.06
C LEU A 75 -11.71 -7.20 -8.85
N PHE A 76 -12.76 -7.08 -8.04
CA PHE A 76 -13.73 -8.15 -7.84
C PHE A 76 -14.53 -8.45 -9.12
N GLY A 77 -15.00 -7.44 -9.84
CA GLY A 77 -15.75 -7.63 -11.09
C GLY A 77 -14.92 -8.33 -12.15
N THR A 78 -13.67 -7.91 -12.33
CA THR A 78 -12.74 -8.56 -13.27
C THR A 78 -12.27 -9.93 -12.81
N LEU A 79 -12.15 -10.16 -11.49
CA LEU A 79 -11.91 -11.49 -10.94
C LEU A 79 -13.08 -12.42 -11.23
N ILE A 80 -14.33 -11.95 -11.10
CA ILE A 80 -15.53 -12.74 -11.44
C ILE A 80 -15.56 -13.06 -12.94
N ILE A 81 -15.30 -12.07 -13.81
CA ILE A 81 -15.22 -12.29 -15.26
C ILE A 81 -14.15 -13.33 -15.58
N TYR A 82 -12.94 -13.17 -15.02
CA TYR A 82 -11.85 -14.13 -15.17
C TYR A 82 -12.26 -15.53 -14.67
N TRP A 83 -12.92 -15.60 -13.52
CA TRP A 83 -13.39 -16.87 -12.95
C TRP A 83 -14.43 -17.56 -13.86
N ILE A 84 -15.40 -16.82 -14.40
CA ILE A 84 -16.38 -17.34 -15.38
C ILE A 84 -15.67 -17.80 -16.65
N SER A 85 -14.74 -16.99 -17.17
CA SER A 85 -13.92 -17.29 -18.35
C SER A 85 -13.09 -18.56 -18.21
N LEU A 86 -12.68 -18.89 -16.98
CA LEU A 86 -12.02 -20.14 -16.67
C LEU A 86 -13.01 -21.30 -16.63
N HIS A 87 -14.16 -21.18 -15.96
CA HIS A 87 -15.07 -22.31 -15.65
C HIS A 87 -16.02 -22.71 -16.78
N ARG A 88 -16.22 -21.84 -17.76
CA ARG A 88 -17.05 -22.12 -18.95
C ARG A 88 -16.21 -22.76 -20.05
N HIS A 89 -16.32 -24.08 -20.19
CA HIS A 89 -15.60 -24.86 -21.22
C HIS A 89 -16.16 -24.65 -22.65
N ASP A 90 -17.34 -24.05 -22.74
CA ASP A 90 -18.05 -23.68 -23.97
C ASP A 90 -17.59 -22.34 -24.56
N LEU A 91 -16.74 -21.59 -23.87
CA LEU A 91 -16.24 -20.31 -24.39
C LEU A 91 -15.10 -20.51 -25.39
N PRO A 92 -15.08 -19.74 -26.50
CA PRO A 92 -13.92 -19.69 -27.38
C PRO A 92 -12.67 -19.25 -26.61
N LEU A 93 -11.52 -19.83 -26.92
CA LEU A 93 -10.22 -19.50 -26.32
C LEU A 93 -9.96 -17.98 -26.30
N ALA A 94 -10.34 -17.28 -27.37
CA ALA A 94 -10.21 -15.82 -27.47
C ALA A 94 -10.95 -15.07 -26.33
N VAL A 95 -12.12 -15.56 -25.91
CA VAL A 95 -12.90 -14.96 -24.82
C VAL A 95 -12.23 -15.22 -23.47
N SER A 96 -11.68 -16.42 -23.26
CA SER A 96 -10.94 -16.74 -22.03
C SER A 96 -9.65 -15.90 -21.91
N LEU A 97 -8.92 -15.73 -23.02
CA LEU A 97 -7.74 -14.86 -23.07
C LEU A 97 -8.09 -13.38 -22.86
N ALA A 98 -9.22 -12.91 -23.41
CA ALA A 98 -9.70 -11.57 -23.17
C ALA A 98 -10.05 -11.34 -21.68
N GLY A 99 -10.68 -12.30 -21.02
CA GLY A 99 -10.96 -12.26 -19.58
C GLY A 99 -9.68 -12.14 -18.73
N LEU A 100 -8.66 -12.95 -19.05
CA LEU A 100 -7.34 -12.87 -18.41
C LEU A 100 -6.66 -11.51 -18.66
N ALA A 101 -6.67 -11.02 -19.89
CA ALA A 101 -6.07 -9.74 -20.24
C ALA A 101 -6.73 -8.56 -19.51
N VAL A 102 -8.06 -8.58 -19.39
CA VAL A 102 -8.83 -7.59 -18.62
C VAL A 102 -8.47 -7.62 -17.13
N TYR A 103 -8.36 -8.82 -16.55
CA TYR A 103 -7.95 -8.98 -15.15
C TYR A 103 -6.53 -8.46 -14.89
N LEU A 104 -5.56 -8.88 -15.71
CA LEU A 104 -4.17 -8.41 -15.60
C LEU A 104 -4.06 -6.90 -15.85
N GLY A 105 -4.76 -6.39 -16.86
CA GLY A 105 -4.83 -4.95 -17.16
C GLY A 105 -5.38 -4.14 -15.97
N THR A 106 -6.37 -4.69 -15.26
CA THR A 106 -6.93 -4.06 -14.06
C THR A 106 -5.93 -4.04 -12.90
N ILE A 107 -5.18 -5.13 -12.69
CA ILE A 107 -4.11 -5.19 -11.69
C ILE A 107 -3.02 -4.16 -12.00
N VAL A 108 -2.51 -4.15 -13.23
CA VAL A 108 -1.44 -3.23 -13.66
C VAL A 108 -1.90 -1.78 -13.61
N GLY A 109 -3.12 -1.52 -14.08
CA GLY A 109 -3.75 -0.20 -14.01
C GLY A 109 -3.87 0.30 -12.58
N TRP A 110 -4.30 -0.57 -11.66
CA TRP A 110 -4.39 -0.25 -10.24
C TRP A 110 -3.01 -0.01 -9.61
N GLN A 111 -2.01 -0.84 -9.93
CA GLN A 111 -0.64 -0.62 -9.47
C GLN A 111 -0.12 0.76 -9.87
N ARG A 112 -0.34 1.21 -11.11
CA ARG A 112 0.05 2.56 -11.57
C ARG A 112 -0.66 3.68 -10.81
N VAL A 113 -1.94 3.51 -10.48
CA VAL A 113 -2.69 4.47 -9.66
C VAL A 113 -2.08 4.57 -8.27
N THR A 114 -1.75 3.44 -7.65
CA THR A 114 -1.16 3.41 -6.30
C THR A 114 0.31 3.83 -6.24
N ALA A 115 1.09 3.57 -7.28
CA ALA A 115 2.49 3.98 -7.40
C ALA A 115 2.65 5.51 -7.52
N GLY A 116 1.62 6.21 -8.00
CA GLY A 116 1.59 7.68 -8.06
C GLY A 116 1.36 8.37 -6.72
N LEU A 117 1.15 7.63 -5.63
CA LEU A 117 0.99 8.22 -4.30
C LEU A 117 2.33 8.74 -3.76
N PRO A 118 2.34 9.88 -3.05
CA PRO A 118 3.55 10.40 -2.43
C PRO A 118 4.18 9.38 -1.49
N ALA A 119 5.50 9.39 -1.44
CA ALA A 119 6.22 8.65 -0.41
C ALA A 119 5.93 9.22 0.99
N GLN A 120 5.56 10.51 1.08
CA GLN A 120 5.25 11.31 2.27
C GLN A 120 3.84 11.06 2.84
N ARG A 121 3.27 9.86 2.66
CA ARG A 121 1.93 9.55 3.19
C ARG A 121 1.93 9.58 4.72
N PRO A 122 1.15 10.47 5.37
CA PRO A 122 1.05 10.52 6.82
C PRO A 122 0.51 9.21 7.37
N ARG A 123 1.10 8.74 8.46
CA ARG A 123 0.66 7.53 9.14
C ARG A 123 0.41 7.82 10.60
N ARG A 124 -0.76 7.39 11.08
CA ARG A 124 -1.05 7.39 12.50
C ARG A 124 -0.36 6.21 13.15
N LEU A 125 0.41 6.49 14.19
CA LEU A 125 1.08 5.51 15.02
C LEU A 125 0.08 4.91 16.03
N PRO A 126 0.39 3.74 16.63
CA PRO A 126 -0.43 3.18 17.70
C PRO A 126 -0.58 4.11 18.91
N SER A 127 0.40 4.99 19.16
CA SER A 127 0.33 6.04 20.19
C SER A 127 -0.69 7.15 19.88
N GLY A 128 -1.17 7.24 18.63
CA GLY A 128 -2.03 8.32 18.15
C GLY A 128 -1.28 9.41 17.40
N ASP A 129 0.05 9.45 17.52
CA ASP A 129 0.92 10.44 16.86
C ASP A 129 0.87 10.28 15.34
N LEU A 130 1.06 11.39 14.63
CA LEU A 130 1.10 11.43 13.18
C LEU A 130 2.55 11.51 12.72
N ARG A 131 2.98 10.52 11.92
CA ARG A 131 4.31 10.50 11.32
C ARG A 131 4.24 10.80 9.84
N ILE A 132 5.01 11.78 9.38
CA ILE A 132 5.13 12.16 7.96
C ILE A 132 6.55 11.78 7.50
N PRO A 133 6.69 10.76 6.63
CA PRO A 133 8.01 10.30 6.22
C PRO A 133 8.61 11.18 5.12
N LYS A 134 9.94 11.18 4.98
CA LYS A 134 10.70 11.74 3.83
C LYS A 134 10.41 13.21 3.52
N VAL A 135 10.29 14.03 4.56
CA VAL A 135 10.12 15.48 4.46
C VAL A 135 11.49 16.14 4.20
N PRO A 136 11.61 17.11 3.28
CA PRO A 136 12.83 17.88 3.12
C PRO A 136 13.25 18.55 4.44
N ALA A 137 14.55 18.51 4.77
CA ALA A 137 15.06 19.02 6.04
C ALA A 137 14.71 20.51 6.30
N GLU A 138 14.68 21.32 5.25
CA GLU A 138 14.28 22.74 5.33
C GLU A 138 12.82 22.90 5.74
N VAL A 139 11.93 22.09 5.18
CA VAL A 139 10.51 22.05 5.56
C VAL A 139 10.40 21.55 7.00
N ALA A 140 11.11 20.48 7.35
CA ALA A 140 11.12 19.94 8.72
C ALA A 140 11.55 21.00 9.75
N ALA A 141 12.60 21.78 9.45
CA ALA A 141 13.06 22.86 10.32
C ALA A 141 12.00 23.96 10.50
N GLN A 142 11.27 24.33 9.44
CA GLN A 142 10.17 25.29 9.57
C GLN A 142 9.01 24.74 10.40
N TRP A 143 8.69 23.45 10.25
CA TRP A 143 7.64 22.81 11.02
C TRP A 143 7.97 22.78 12.52
N THR A 144 9.21 22.42 12.88
CA THR A 144 9.64 22.37 14.30
C THR A 144 9.71 23.76 14.94
N VAL A 145 10.12 24.78 14.18
CA VAL A 145 10.14 26.17 14.68
C VAL A 145 8.73 26.71 14.93
N ARG A 146 7.78 26.43 14.03
CA ARG A 146 6.40 26.93 14.14
C ARG A 146 5.53 26.13 15.11
N ASN A 147 5.86 24.87 15.36
CA ASN A 147 5.06 23.96 16.18
C ASN A 147 5.92 23.33 17.29
N PRO A 148 6.00 23.99 18.46
CA PRO A 148 6.67 23.41 19.63
C PRO A 148 6.06 22.05 19.98
N GLY A 149 6.86 20.99 19.91
CA GLY A 149 6.43 19.60 20.14
C GLY A 149 6.47 18.70 18.90
N VAL A 150 6.55 19.27 17.70
CA VAL A 150 6.90 18.50 16.50
C VAL A 150 8.38 18.13 16.57
N THR A 151 8.70 16.86 16.34
CA THR A 151 10.08 16.35 16.41
C THR A 151 10.51 15.72 15.10
N VAL A 152 11.81 15.79 14.84
CA VAL A 152 12.48 15.08 13.75
C VAL A 152 12.96 13.73 14.27
N THR A 153 12.76 12.66 13.51
CA THR A 153 13.22 11.32 13.89
C THR A 153 13.91 10.61 12.73
N ASP A 154 14.99 9.92 13.06
CA ASP A 154 15.67 8.98 12.16
C ASP A 154 15.35 7.51 12.51
N GLU A 155 14.51 7.28 13.53
CA GLU A 155 14.11 5.93 13.92
C GLU A 155 13.37 5.24 12.77
N PRO A 156 13.57 3.95 12.52
CA PRO A 156 12.82 3.26 11.46
C PRO A 156 11.31 3.30 11.75
N MET A 157 10.51 3.42 10.69
CA MET A 157 9.07 3.49 10.85
C MET A 157 8.52 2.18 11.44
N PRO A 158 7.67 2.24 12.48
CA PRO A 158 7.11 1.04 13.08
C PRO A 158 6.22 0.30 12.08
N ARG A 159 6.15 -1.02 12.27
CA ARG A 159 5.46 -1.90 11.33
C ARG A 159 3.95 -1.70 11.34
N PRO A 160 3.29 -1.93 10.18
CA PRO A 160 1.83 -1.95 10.08
C PRO A 160 1.11 -2.86 11.06
N HIS A 161 1.58 -4.10 11.18
CA HIS A 161 1.00 -5.12 12.03
C HIS A 161 2.07 -5.80 12.87
N SER A 162 1.62 -6.46 13.94
CA SER A 162 2.51 -7.22 14.83
C SER A 162 3.16 -8.39 14.09
N ARG A 163 4.31 -8.85 14.59
CA ARG A 163 4.96 -10.07 14.07
C ARG A 163 4.02 -11.28 14.11
N ARG A 164 3.21 -11.38 15.18
CA ARG A 164 2.23 -12.46 15.36
C ARG A 164 1.15 -12.45 14.29
N PHE A 165 0.70 -11.28 13.84
CA PHE A 165 -0.25 -11.16 12.74
C PHE A 165 0.32 -11.76 11.45
N TYR A 166 1.54 -11.35 11.07
CA TYR A 166 2.20 -11.89 9.88
C TYR A 166 2.51 -13.39 10.00
N ALA A 167 2.92 -13.85 11.20
CA ALA A 167 3.15 -15.26 11.47
C ALA A 167 1.86 -16.09 11.28
N GLY A 168 0.73 -15.61 11.83
CA GLY A 168 -0.57 -16.28 11.69
C GLY A 168 -0.99 -16.41 10.23
N TRP A 169 -0.87 -15.34 9.44
CA TRP A 169 -1.15 -15.38 8.00
C TRP A 169 -0.19 -16.29 7.24
N ALA A 170 1.11 -16.24 7.55
CA ALA A 170 2.10 -17.10 6.91
C ALA A 170 1.79 -18.58 7.16
N ILE A 171 1.54 -18.96 8.42
CA ILE A 171 1.18 -20.34 8.81
C ILE A 171 -0.11 -20.74 8.10
N GLY A 172 -1.17 -19.93 8.18
CA GLY A 172 -2.46 -20.24 7.55
C GLY A 172 -2.35 -20.46 6.04
N LEU A 173 -1.62 -19.60 5.32
CA LEU A 173 -1.43 -19.73 3.87
C LEU A 173 -0.58 -20.95 3.49
N LEU A 174 0.49 -21.23 4.23
CA LEU A 174 1.35 -22.39 3.99
C LEU A 174 0.62 -23.71 4.32
N SER A 175 -0.11 -23.76 5.43
CA SER A 175 -0.95 -24.92 5.78
C SER A 175 -2.05 -25.16 4.75
N ALA A 176 -2.72 -24.10 4.28
CA ALA A 176 -3.71 -24.20 3.20
C ALA A 176 -3.09 -24.71 1.89
N THR A 177 -1.86 -24.31 1.59
CA THR A 177 -1.12 -24.83 0.43
C THR A 177 -0.91 -26.34 0.53
N VAL A 178 -0.42 -26.83 1.67
CA VAL A 178 -0.17 -28.26 1.89
C VAL A 178 -1.47 -29.05 1.82
N LEU A 179 -2.52 -28.58 2.50
CA LEU A 179 -3.83 -29.23 2.49
C LEU A 179 -4.38 -29.33 1.06
N LEU A 180 -4.28 -28.25 0.28
CA LEU A 180 -4.75 -28.22 -1.10
C LEU A 180 -4.00 -29.24 -1.98
N VAL A 181 -2.67 -29.35 -1.84
CA VAL A 181 -1.87 -30.35 -2.57
C VAL A 181 -2.29 -31.78 -2.21
N VAL A 182 -2.47 -32.07 -0.91
CA VAL A 182 -2.88 -33.41 -0.45
C VAL A 182 -4.25 -33.78 -1.01
N VAL A 183 -5.23 -32.87 -0.90
CA VAL A 183 -6.59 -33.10 -1.43
C VAL A 183 -6.57 -33.34 -2.94
N LEU A 184 -5.78 -32.57 -3.69
CA LEU A 184 -5.68 -32.74 -5.14
C LEU A 184 -5.07 -34.07 -5.55
N ALA A 185 -4.06 -34.52 -4.81
CA ALA A 185 -3.40 -35.79 -5.04
C ALA A 185 -4.28 -36.99 -4.64
N GLU A 186 -5.08 -36.87 -3.59
CA GLU A 186 -5.94 -37.95 -3.07
C GLU A 186 -7.22 -38.13 -3.91
N ASP A 187 -7.83 -37.04 -4.39
CA ASP A 187 -9.06 -37.10 -5.21
C ASP A 187 -8.81 -37.47 -6.69
N GLY A 188 -7.55 -37.72 -7.08
CA GLY A 188 -7.19 -38.00 -8.48
C GLY A 188 -7.51 -36.84 -9.44
N ARG A 189 -7.65 -35.61 -8.93
CA ARG A 189 -7.99 -34.40 -9.69
C ARG A 189 -6.75 -33.73 -10.29
N GLU A 190 -5.82 -34.53 -10.79
CA GLU A 190 -4.57 -34.07 -11.39
C GLU A 190 -4.82 -33.18 -12.63
N ASP A 191 -5.96 -33.38 -13.31
CA ASP A 191 -6.35 -32.61 -14.49
C ASP A 191 -6.90 -31.20 -14.17
N ASP A 192 -7.23 -30.90 -12.90
CA ASP A 192 -7.75 -29.59 -12.52
C ASP A 192 -6.61 -28.58 -12.32
N ILE A 193 -6.05 -28.14 -13.46
CA ILE A 193 -4.94 -27.19 -13.53
C ILE A 193 -5.21 -25.89 -12.76
N ARG A 194 -6.48 -25.54 -12.51
CA ARG A 194 -6.88 -24.32 -11.79
C ARG A 194 -6.58 -24.41 -10.29
N LEU A 195 -6.84 -25.56 -9.67
CA LEU A 195 -6.52 -25.81 -8.27
C LEU A 195 -5.00 -25.92 -8.08
N TRP A 196 -4.31 -26.51 -9.05
CA TRP A 196 -2.85 -26.53 -9.09
C TRP A 196 -2.22 -25.13 -9.23
N MET A 197 -2.85 -24.19 -9.94
CA MET A 197 -2.39 -22.79 -10.02
C MET A 197 -2.53 -22.02 -8.70
N LEU A 198 -3.45 -22.41 -7.81
CA LEU A 198 -3.60 -21.78 -6.49
C LEU A 198 -2.47 -22.16 -5.54
N VAL A 199 -1.92 -23.37 -5.66
CA VAL A 199 -0.80 -23.87 -4.83
C VAL A 199 0.39 -22.90 -4.82
N PRO A 200 1.01 -22.51 -5.95
CA PRO A 200 2.13 -21.58 -5.94
C PRO A 200 1.72 -20.17 -5.47
N MET A 201 0.48 -19.72 -5.74
CA MET A 201 0.01 -18.42 -5.24
C MET A 201 -0.09 -18.37 -3.72
N LEU A 202 -0.69 -19.41 -3.10
CA LEU A 202 -0.82 -19.52 -1.65
C LEU A 202 0.57 -19.65 -1.00
N PHE A 203 1.44 -20.48 -1.58
CA PHE A 203 2.81 -20.68 -1.10
C PHE A 203 3.62 -19.39 -1.11
N VAL A 204 3.67 -18.69 -2.25
CA VAL A 204 4.38 -17.41 -2.40
C VAL A 204 3.79 -16.37 -1.47
N SER A 205 2.47 -16.29 -1.34
CA SER A 205 1.81 -15.36 -0.41
C SER A 205 2.20 -15.64 1.05
N GLY A 206 2.23 -16.92 1.44
CA GLY A 206 2.68 -17.36 2.77
C GLY A 206 4.15 -16.99 3.03
N ILE A 207 5.03 -17.23 2.06
CA ILE A 207 6.44 -16.84 2.12
C ILE A 207 6.60 -15.32 2.24
N VAL A 208 5.87 -14.52 1.44
CA VAL A 208 5.91 -13.05 1.51
C VAL A 208 5.49 -12.57 2.90
N MET A 209 4.45 -13.16 3.48
CA MET A 209 4.05 -12.86 4.86
C MET A 209 5.13 -13.26 5.87
N ALA A 210 5.83 -14.37 5.65
CA ALA A 210 6.95 -14.78 6.50
C ALA A 210 8.14 -13.82 6.41
N PHE A 211 8.48 -13.32 5.22
CA PHE A 211 9.53 -12.31 5.04
C PHE A 211 9.21 -11.00 5.78
N ARG A 212 7.93 -10.61 5.85
CA ARG A 212 7.50 -9.44 6.64
C ARG A 212 7.71 -9.58 8.15
N MET A 213 8.08 -10.78 8.64
CA MET A 213 8.48 -10.97 10.03
C MET A 213 9.90 -10.46 10.33
N ARG A 214 10.80 -10.41 9.34
CA ARG A 214 12.23 -10.05 9.52
C ARG A 214 12.40 -8.62 10.06
N PRO A 215 13.31 -8.38 11.02
CA PRO A 215 13.59 -7.04 11.56
C PRO A 215 13.88 -6.05 10.43
N PRO A 216 13.36 -4.81 10.48
CA PRO A 216 13.74 -3.79 9.51
C PRO A 216 15.25 -3.59 9.60
N ALA A 217 15.94 -3.56 8.46
CA ALA A 217 17.39 -3.42 8.43
C ALA A 217 17.76 -2.06 9.05
N ARG A 218 18.55 -2.06 10.14
CA ARG A 218 19.12 -0.83 10.71
C ARG A 218 19.86 -0.07 9.60
N GLY A 219 19.47 1.18 9.37
CA GLY A 219 20.20 2.11 8.50
C GLY A 219 19.91 2.05 7.00
N LYS A 220 18.86 1.37 6.53
CA LYS A 220 18.41 1.50 5.13
C LYS A 220 17.04 2.19 5.08
N PRO A 221 16.85 3.23 4.25
CA PRO A 221 15.53 3.77 3.97
C PRO A 221 14.70 2.68 3.28
N GLU A 222 13.84 2.04 4.05
CA GLU A 222 13.06 0.87 3.64
C GLU A 222 11.88 1.31 2.76
N TYR A 223 12.13 1.59 1.49
CA TYR A 223 11.10 1.62 0.45
C TYR A 223 11.66 1.15 -0.90
N THR A 224 12.19 -0.07 -0.92
CA THR A 224 12.25 -0.90 -2.13
C THR A 224 11.40 -2.12 -1.86
N LEU A 225 10.08 -1.93 -1.85
CA LEU A 225 9.16 -3.04 -2.04
C LEU A 225 8.60 -2.88 -3.45
N LEU A 226 9.28 -3.57 -4.37
CA LEU A 226 8.73 -4.07 -5.63
C LEU A 226 7.90 -3.04 -6.41
N GLY A 227 8.60 -2.20 -7.16
CA GLY A 227 8.16 -1.75 -8.48
C GLY A 227 8.91 -2.55 -9.51
#